data_AF-A0A497QQ21-F1
#
_entry.id   AF-A0A497QQ21-F1
#
_cell.length_a   1.000
_cell.length_b   1.000
_cell.length_c   1.000
_cell.angle_alpha   90.00
_cell.angle_beta   90.00
_cell.angle_gamma   90.00
#
_symmetry.space_group_name_H-M   'P 1'
#
loop_
_entity.id
_entity.type
_entity.pdbx_description
1 polymer ?
#
loop_
_entity_poly.entity_id
_entity_poly.type
_entity_poly.pdbx_seq_one_letter_code
_entity_poly.pdbx_strand_id
1 'polypeptide(L)' 'TIRIPMKTKEKVKKFAIKIKAKSLAEAIEKAIDISEKEYDKFKGDIDKLFEALSVAKDVGVTNAEDVDKYLYGENS' A
#
# COMPACT_ATOMS: atom_id res chain seq x y z
N THR A 1 -7.18 -24.75 -15.06
CA THR A 1 -5.82 -24.21 -15.33
C THR A 1 -5.95 -22.79 -15.84
N ILE A 2 -5.38 -21.81 -15.12
CA ILE A 2 -5.45 -20.39 -15.49
C ILE A 2 -4.19 -20.03 -16.31
N ARG A 3 -4.37 -19.41 -17.48
CA ARG A 3 -3.25 -18.84 -18.24
C ARG A 3 -2.91 -17.49 -17.65
N ILE A 4 -1.68 -17.34 -17.18
CA ILE A 4 -1.15 -16.09 -16.66
C ILE A 4 -0.06 -15.54 -17.58
N PRO A 5 0.01 -14.21 -17.79
CA PRO A 5 1.11 -13.58 -18.50
C PRO A 5 2.45 -13.93 -17.85
N MET A 6 3.51 -14.04 -18.65
CA MET A 6 4.85 -14.40 -18.16
C MET A 6 5.39 -13.40 -17.12
N LYS A 7 5.11 -12.10 -17.31
CA LYS A 7 5.41 -11.04 -16.33
C LYS A 7 4.74 -11.28 -14.99
N THR A 8 3.48 -11.71 -14.99
CA THR A 8 2.73 -12.02 -13.77
C THR A 8 3.31 -13.25 -13.08
N LYS A 9 3.69 -14.28 -13.83
CA LYS A 9 4.36 -15.48 -13.31
C LYS A 9 5.68 -15.16 -12.60
N GLU A 10 6.46 -14.21 -13.12
CA GLU A 10 7.69 -13.74 -12.46
C GLU A 10 7.41 -13.00 -11.16
N LYS A 11 6.38 -12.14 -11.14
CA LYS A 11 5.96 -11.46 -9.91
C LYS A 11 5.53 -12.45 -8.82
N VAL A 12 4.76 -13.48 -9.19
CA VAL A 12 4.35 -14.54 -8.25
C VAL A 12 5.55 -15.34 -7.76
N LYS A 13 6.54 -15.65 -8.63
CA LYS A 13 7.79 -16.28 -8.20
C LYS A 13 8.55 -15.44 -7.18
N LYS A 14 8.71 -14.14 -7.44
CA LYS A 14 9.36 -13.21 -6.50
C LYS A 14 8.60 -13.14 -5.18
N PHE A 15 7.27 -13.11 -5.23
CA PHE A 15 6.43 -13.13 -4.05
C PHE A 15 6.60 -14.42 -3.26
N ALA A 16 6.54 -15.58 -3.91
CA ALA A 16 6.73 -16.90 -3.29
C ALA A 16 8.06 -17.01 -2.53
N ILE A 17 9.15 -16.45 -3.08
CA ILE A 17 10.45 -16.38 -2.40
C ILE A 17 10.36 -15.51 -1.14
N LYS A 18 9.73 -14.32 -1.23
CA LYS A 18 9.60 -13.40 -0.09
C LYS A 18 8.82 -14.02 1.08
N ILE A 19 7.76 -14.77 0.79
CA ILE A 19 6.91 -15.40 1.80
C ILE A 19 7.34 -16.84 2.16
N LYS A 20 8.44 -17.32 1.56
CA LYS A 20 8.97 -18.70 1.71
C LYS A 20 7.89 -19.78 1.48
N ALA A 21 7.06 -19.61 0.46
CA ALA A 21 6.01 -20.57 0.11
C ALA A 21 6.60 -21.87 -0.48
N LYS A 22 5.96 -23.00 -0.20
CA LYS A 22 6.39 -24.33 -0.69
C LYS A 22 6.04 -24.53 -2.16
N SER A 23 5.08 -23.77 -2.68
CA SER A 23 4.69 -23.82 -4.10
C SER A 23 4.18 -22.46 -4.61
N LEU A 24 4.12 -22.31 -5.94
CA LEU A 24 3.50 -21.13 -6.56
C LEU A 24 1.99 -21.07 -6.30
N ALA A 25 1.33 -22.21 -6.14
CA ALA A 25 -0.10 -22.26 -5.82
C ALA A 25 -0.36 -21.72 -4.41
N GLU A 26 0.42 -22.18 -3.42
CA GLU A 26 0.34 -21.67 -2.03
C GLU A 26 0.61 -20.16 -1.96
N ALA A 27 1.54 -19.67 -2.79
CA ALA A 27 1.81 -18.24 -2.87
C ALA A 27 0.63 -17.44 -3.44
N ILE A 28 -0.11 -18.01 -4.39
CA ILE A 28 -1.31 -17.39 -4.96
C ILE A 28 -2.44 -17.42 -3.94
N GLU A 29 -2.69 -18.54 -3.27
CA GLU A 29 -3.70 -18.64 -2.20
C GLU A 29 -3.44 -17.63 -1.09
N LYS A 30 -2.21 -17.53 -0.58
CA LYS A 30 -1.87 -16.52 0.41
C LYS A 30 -2.04 -15.09 -0.09
N ALA A 31 -1.74 -14.81 -1.35
CA ALA A 31 -1.96 -13.50 -1.92
C ALA A 31 -3.46 -13.14 -1.95
N ILE A 32 -4.30 -14.10 -2.34
CA ILE A 32 -5.76 -13.94 -2.35
C ILE A 32 -6.28 -13.73 -0.93
N ASP A 33 -5.89 -14.57 0.03
CA ASP A 33 -6.28 -14.42 1.44
C ASP A 33 -5.92 -13.04 2.04
N ILE A 34 -4.74 -12.53 1.69
CA ILE A 34 -4.29 -11.20 2.14
C ILE A 34 -5.15 -10.12 1.47
N SER A 35 -5.39 -10.22 0.17
CA SER A 35 -6.22 -9.28 -0.58
C SER A 35 -7.67 -9.28 -0.10
N GLU A 36 -8.26 -10.43 0.19
CA GLU A 36 -9.62 -10.54 0.76
C GLU A 36 -9.67 -9.93 2.16
N LYS A 37 -8.69 -10.22 3.01
CA LYS A 37 -8.61 -9.60 4.35
C LYS A 37 -8.40 -8.10 4.30
N GLU A 38 -7.58 -7.59 3.38
CA GLU A 38 -7.41 -6.16 3.19
C GLU A 38 -8.68 -5.52 2.63
N TYR A 39 -9.32 -6.14 1.65
CA TYR A 39 -10.57 -5.66 1.06
C TYR A 39 -11.72 -5.61 2.10
N ASP A 40 -11.87 -6.67 2.91
CA ASP A 40 -12.89 -6.73 3.96
C ASP A 40 -12.62 -5.78 5.12
N LYS A 41 -11.34 -5.54 5.45
CA LYS A 41 -10.95 -4.51 6.44
C LYS A 41 -11.12 -3.10 5.90
N PHE A 42 -10.97 -2.92 4.60
CA PHE A 42 -11.04 -1.63 3.95
C PHE A 42 -12.50 -1.28 3.60
N LYS A 43 -13.23 -0.76 4.60
CA LYS A 43 -14.54 -0.08 4.40
C LYS A 43 -14.39 1.39 3.95
N GLY A 44 -13.19 1.79 3.54
CA GLY A 44 -12.90 3.13 3.05
C GLY A 44 -12.98 3.22 1.53
N ASP A 45 -13.00 4.43 1.00
CA ASP A 45 -12.86 4.68 -0.43
C ASP A 45 -11.36 4.73 -0.77
N ILE A 46 -10.89 3.81 -1.62
CA ILE A 46 -9.46 3.68 -1.98
C ILE A 46 -8.97 4.96 -2.64
N ASP A 47 -9.85 5.64 -3.38
CA ASP A 47 -9.53 6.89 -4.08
C ASP A 47 -9.28 8.02 -3.07
N LYS A 48 -10.02 8.05 -1.96
CA LYS A 48 -9.78 9.00 -0.86
C LYS A 48 -8.47 8.75 -0.12
N LEU A 49 -8.05 7.49 0.02
CA LEU A 49 -6.75 7.16 0.60
C LEU A 49 -5.62 7.61 -0.33
N PHE A 50 -5.75 7.40 -1.65
CA PHE A 50 -4.77 7.90 -2.61
C PHE A 50 -4.74 9.43 -2.66
N GLU A 51 -5.88 10.12 -2.55
CA GLU A 51 -5.92 11.58 -2.38
C GLU A 51 -5.18 12.01 -1.11
N ALA A 52 -5.47 11.40 0.05
CA ALA A 52 -4.79 11.72 1.30
C ALA A 52 -3.27 11.46 1.24
N LEU A 53 -2.85 10.37 0.60
CA LEU A 53 -1.43 10.05 0.40
C LEU A 53 -0.77 10.97 -0.64
N SER A 54 -1.51 11.41 -1.66
CA SER A 54 -1.04 12.41 -2.63
C SER A 54 -0.84 13.77 -1.96
N VAL A 55 -1.77 14.18 -1.09
CA VAL A 55 -1.64 15.38 -0.27
C VAL A 55 -0.44 15.25 0.67
N ALA A 56 -0.27 14.11 1.35
CA ALA A 56 0.86 13.88 2.26
C ALA A 56 2.23 13.93 1.56
N LYS A 57 2.30 13.61 0.25
CA LYS A 57 3.53 13.74 -0.55
C LYS A 57 3.94 15.20 -0.76
N ASP A 58 2.99 16.13 -0.80
CA ASP A 58 3.24 17.58 -0.94
C ASP A 58 3.57 18.27 0.40
N VAL A 59 3.29 17.65 1.55
CA VAL A 59 3.62 18.21 2.89
C VAL A 59 5.06 17.86 3.33
N GLY A 60 5.90 17.37 2.42
CA GLY A 60 7.30 16.98 2.73
C GLY A 60 8.26 18.15 3.00
N VAL A 61 7.81 19.41 2.92
CA VAL A 61 8.65 20.61 3.07
C VAL A 61 8.28 21.42 4.31
N THR A 62 7.64 20.80 5.30
CA THR A 62 7.30 21.50 6.55
C THR A 62 8.28 21.08 7.64
N ASN A 63 9.10 22.03 8.11
CA ASN A 63 10.01 21.80 9.22
C ASN A 63 9.18 21.55 10.49
N ALA A 64 9.34 20.38 11.10
CA ALA A 64 8.59 19.98 12.29
C ALA A 64 8.94 20.82 13.54
N GLU A 65 9.99 21.64 13.48
CA GLU A 65 10.37 22.58 14.54
C GLU A 65 9.52 23.87 14.56
N ASP A 66 8.83 24.19 13.45
CA ASP A 66 8.03 25.42 13.30
C ASP A 66 6.51 25.16 13.39
N VAL A 67 6.09 24.02 13.96
CA VAL A 67 4.68 23.58 14.05
C VAL A 67 3.77 24.65 14.64
N ASP A 68 4.23 25.37 15.67
CA ASP A 68 3.45 26.44 16.30
C ASP A 68 3.22 27.63 15.37
N LYS A 69 4.20 27.98 14.53
CA LYS A 69 4.09 29.07 13.55
C LYS A 69 3.09 28.73 12.43
N TYR A 70 3.05 27.47 12.00
CA TYR A 70 2.12 27.00 10.97
C TYR A 70 0.69 26.84 11.47
N LEU A 71 0.51 26.49 12.75
CA LEU A 71 -0.81 26.30 13.34
C LEU A 71 -1.45 27.60 13.83
N TYR A 72 -0.66 28.54 14.35
CA TYR A 72 -1.19 29.73 15.03
C TYR A 72 -0.92 31.06 14.31
N GLY A 73 -0.03 31.09 13.31
CA GLY A 73 0.34 32.30 12.58
C GLY A 73 1.07 33.33 13.44
N GLU A 74 2.03 34.07 12.87
CA GLU A 74 2.68 35.20 13.56
C GLU A 74 1.67 36.34 13.76
N ASN A 75 0.89 36.27 14.83
CA ASN A 75 0.22 37.42 15.44
C ASN A 75 0.14 37.21 16.95
N SER A 76 1.20 37.65 17.63
CA SER A 76 1.15 38.13 19.00
C SER A 76 2.03 39.37 19.09
#